data_AF-A0A7L4RKC9-F1
#
_entry.id   AF-A0A7L4RKC9-F1
#
_cell.length_a   1.000
_cell.length_b   1.000
_cell.length_c   1.000
_cell.angle_alpha   90.00
_cell.angle_beta   90.00
_cell.angle_gamma   90.00
#
_symmetry.space_group_name_H-M   'P 1'
#
loop_
_entity.id
_entity.type
_entity.pdbx_description
1 polymer ?
#
loop_
_entity_poly.entity_id
_entity_poly.type
_entity_poly.pdbx_seq_one_letter_code
_entity_poly.pdbx_strand_id
1 'polypeptide(L)'
;MSYCGAQPIFVDVERSTLGLDPEKLNEFLINNGILKSDGRCYNKITGRKIAACVPMHTFGHPVRIDQIIEICQKYQIPVVEDAAEALGSC
;
A
#
# COMPACT_ATOMS: atom_id res chain seq x y z
N MET A 1 4.89 3.76 -16.53
CA MET A 1 3.57 4.41 -16.47
C MET A 1 3.66 5.64 -15.55
N SER A 2 4.06 6.81 -16.07
CA SER A 2 3.99 8.10 -15.34
C SER A 2 2.99 8.98 -16.07
N TYR A 3 1.70 8.83 -15.77
CA TYR A 3 0.64 9.61 -16.43
C TYR A 3 -0.19 10.50 -15.49
N CYS A 4 0.06 10.50 -14.17
CA CYS A 4 -0.76 11.27 -13.22
C CYS A 4 -0.01 12.28 -12.34
N GLY A 5 1.28 12.58 -12.60
CA GLY A 5 2.06 13.46 -11.71
C GLY A 5 2.22 12.94 -10.27
N ALA A 6 1.69 11.76 -9.97
CA ALA A 6 1.91 11.04 -8.74
C ALA A 6 3.33 10.47 -8.78
N GLN A 7 4.14 10.81 -7.78
CA GLN A 7 5.47 10.26 -7.65
C GLN A 7 5.34 8.92 -6.91
N PRO A 8 5.55 7.77 -7.58
CA PRO A 8 5.48 6.49 -6.92
C PRO A 8 6.61 6.43 -5.88
N ILE A 9 6.24 6.24 -4.62
CA ILE A 9 7.18 5.90 -3.57
C ILE A 9 7.16 4.37 -3.51
N PHE A 10 8.19 3.74 -4.05
CA PHE A 10 8.42 2.32 -3.87
C PHE A 10 8.88 2.12 -2.43
N VAL A 11 7.98 1.62 -1.59
CA VAL A 11 8.34 1.13 -0.27
C VAL A 11 9.10 -0.18 -0.49
N ASP A 12 10.31 -0.22 0.06
CA ASP A 12 11.39 -1.14 -0.29
C ASP A 12 10.90 -2.58 -0.49
N VAL A 13 11.06 -3.06 -1.72
CA VAL A 13 10.72 -4.41 -2.14
C VAL A 13 11.70 -5.37 -1.48
N GLU A 14 11.19 -6.32 -0.72
CA GLU A 14 12.02 -7.43 -0.24
C GLU A 14 12.68 -8.10 -1.47
N ARG A 15 14.03 -8.17 -1.46
CA ARG A 15 14.83 -8.67 -2.60
C ARG A 15 14.45 -10.10 -3.03
N SER A 16 13.75 -10.84 -2.17
CA SER A 16 13.36 -12.24 -2.37
C SER A 16 11.97 -12.40 -2.99
N THR A 17 11.02 -11.49 -2.74
CA THR A 17 9.63 -11.67 -3.16
C THR A 17 9.17 -10.68 -4.24
N LEU A 18 9.94 -9.61 -4.52
CA LEU A 18 9.56 -8.53 -5.45
C LEU A 18 8.14 -7.96 -5.18
N GLY A 19 7.58 -8.24 -4.00
CA GLY A 19 6.22 -7.94 -3.60
C GLY A 19 6.20 -7.10 -2.33
N LEU A 20 5.03 -6.53 -2.04
CA LEU A 20 4.81 -5.77 -0.82
C LEU A 20 4.64 -6.73 0.35
N ASP A 21 5.51 -6.65 1.34
CA ASP A 21 5.36 -7.41 2.57
C ASP A 21 4.48 -6.66 3.59
N PRO A 22 3.42 -7.28 4.15
CA PRO A 22 2.52 -6.62 5.11
C PRO A 22 3.23 -6.14 6.38
N GLU A 23 4.19 -6.90 6.91
CA GLU A 23 4.92 -6.49 8.11
C GLU A 23 5.78 -5.26 7.81
N LYS A 24 6.50 -5.27 6.68
CA LYS A 24 7.31 -4.12 6.23
C LYS A 24 6.46 -2.89 5.92
N LEU A 25 5.29 -3.08 5.31
CA LEU A 25 4.34 -1.99 5.08
C LEU A 25 3.90 -1.37 6.42
N ASN A 26 3.55 -2.20 7.40
CA ASN A 26 3.16 -1.72 8.71
C ASN A 26 4.31 -0.99 9.43
N GLU A 27 5.51 -1.55 9.43
CA GLU A 27 6.71 -0.88 9.97
C GLU A 27 6.96 0.46 9.29
N PHE A 28 6.83 0.53 7.96
CA PHE A 28 6.97 1.76 7.21
C PHE A 28 5.92 2.80 7.62
N LEU A 29 4.65 2.41 7.78
CA LEU A 29 3.58 3.30 8.18
C LEU A 29 3.67 3.74 9.65
N ILE A 30 4.19 2.91 10.54
CA ILE A 30 4.45 3.30 11.94
C ILE A 30 5.56 4.37 11.99
N ASN A 31 6.68 4.10 11.30
CA ASN A 31 7.84 4.98 11.33
C ASN A 31 7.60 6.27 10.54
N ASN A 32 7.03 6.16 9.34
CA ASN A 32 6.93 7.24 8.37
C ASN A 32 5.50 7.75 8.15
N GLY A 33 4.47 6.98 8.46
CA GLY A 33 3.08 7.37 8.30
C GLY A 33 2.59 8.22 9.46
N ILE A 34 1.84 9.28 9.14
CA ILE A 34 1.09 10.08 10.10
C ILE A 34 -0.33 10.30 9.59
N LEU A 35 -1.31 9.98 10.42
CA LEU A 35 -2.70 10.34 10.14
C LEU A 35 -2.89 11.81 10.56
N LYS A 36 -3.24 12.66 9.60
CA LYS A 36 -3.54 14.07 9.87
C LYS A 36 -5.03 14.24 10.21
N SER A 37 -5.36 15.42 10.75
CA SER A 37 -6.71 15.82 11.16
C SER A 37 -7.76 15.76 10.05
N ASP A 38 -7.33 15.70 8.79
CA ASP A 38 -8.19 15.56 7.62
C ASP A 38 -8.55 14.10 7.29
N GLY A 39 -8.16 13.16 8.16
CA GLY A 39 -8.44 11.73 8.00
C GLY A 39 -7.58 11.05 6.93
N ARG A 40 -6.43 11.64 6.55
CA ARG A 40 -5.56 11.08 5.51
C ARG A 40 -4.17 10.78 6.02
N CYS A 41 -3.55 9.75 5.44
CA CYS A 41 -2.17 9.39 5.75
C CYS A 41 -1.18 10.24 4.94
N TYR A 42 -0.20 10.78 5.65
CA TYR A 42 0.93 11.50 5.07
C TYR A 42 2.24 10.83 5.46
N ASN A 43 3.22 10.93 4.57
CA ASN A 43 4.59 10.55 4.86
C ASN A 43 5.28 11.70 5.61
N LYS A 44 5.78 11.43 6.82
CA LYS A 44 6.48 12.38 7.70
C LYS A 44 7.78 12.91 7.09
N ILE A 45 8.50 12.08 6.34
CA ILE A 45 9.79 12.44 5.73
C ILE A 45 9.57 13.39 4.55
N THR A 46 8.68 13.04 3.64
CA THR A 46 8.48 13.80 2.39
C THR A 46 7.38 14.86 2.50
N GLY A 47 6.56 14.81 3.56
CA GLY A 47 5.39 15.67 3.73
C GLY A 47 4.24 15.36 2.75
N ARG A 48 4.38 14.34 1.91
CA ARG A 48 3.41 14.02 0.85
C ARG A 48 2.31 13.10 1.35
N LYS A 49 1.12 13.25 0.77
CA LYS A 49 -0.01 12.35 1.02
C LYS A 49 0.28 10.97 0.42
N ILE A 50 0.03 9.91 1.19
CA ILE A 50 -0.01 8.55 0.67
C ILE A 50 -1.39 8.36 0.03
N ALA A 51 -1.43 8.41 -1.29
CA ALA A 51 -2.69 8.47 -2.04
C ALA A 51 -3.34 7.11 -2.27
N ALA A 52 -2.54 6.05 -2.43
CA ALA A 52 -2.99 4.69 -2.61
C ALA A 52 -1.87 3.70 -2.26
N CYS A 53 -2.25 2.50 -1.87
CA CYS A 53 -1.38 1.33 -1.81
C CYS A 53 -1.70 0.43 -3.00
N VAL A 54 -0.69 0.10 -3.81
CA VAL A 54 -0.85 -0.80 -4.97
C VAL A 54 -0.05 -2.06 -4.68
N PRO A 55 -0.63 -3.04 -3.98
CA PRO A 55 0.08 -4.28 -3.70
C PRO A 55 0.19 -5.08 -5.00
N MET A 56 1.41 -5.54 -5.31
CA MET A 56 1.67 -6.43 -6.44
C MET A 56 1.92 -7.84 -5.90
N HIS A 57 1.09 -8.79 -6.33
CA HIS A 57 1.15 -10.18 -5.89
C HIS A 57 1.60 -11.04 -7.07
N THR A 58 2.83 -11.54 -7.03
CA THR A 58 3.34 -12.40 -8.11
C THR A 58 2.72 -13.80 -8.11
N PHE A 59 2.16 -14.31 -7.00
CA PHE A 59 1.64 -15.69 -6.93
C PHE A 59 0.56 -15.92 -5.85
N GLY A 60 -0.59 -15.25 -5.96
CA GLY A 60 -1.89 -15.81 -5.52
C GLY A 60 -2.08 -16.25 -4.06
N HIS A 61 -1.39 -15.65 -3.07
CA HIS A 61 -1.63 -15.94 -1.65
C HIS A 61 -2.65 -14.94 -1.05
N PRO A 62 -3.95 -15.29 -0.95
CA PRO A 62 -4.99 -14.39 -0.44
C PRO A 62 -4.75 -13.91 0.99
N VAL A 63 -4.17 -14.77 1.84
CA VAL A 63 -3.91 -14.46 3.27
C VAL A 63 -3.01 -13.23 3.46
N ARG A 64 -2.11 -12.93 2.50
CA ARG A 64 -1.23 -11.74 2.59
C ARG A 64 -1.93 -10.47 2.15
N ILE A 65 -2.87 -10.53 1.19
CA ILE A 65 -3.62 -9.32 0.78
C ILE A 65 -4.57 -8.87 1.88
N ASP A 66 -5.21 -9.81 2.59
CA ASP A 66 -6.11 -9.49 3.70
C ASP A 66 -5.40 -8.63 4.77
N GLN A 67 -4.17 -9.02 5.14
CA GLN A 67 -3.36 -8.26 6.09
C GLN A 67 -2.99 -6.86 5.57
N ILE A 68 -2.62 -6.75 4.29
CA ILE A 68 -2.33 -5.44 3.66
C ILE A 68 -3.57 -4.55 3.69
N ILE A 69 -4.75 -5.10 3.36
CA ILE A 69 -6.03 -4.37 3.39
C ILE A 69 -6.31 -3.88 4.82
N GLU A 70 -6.19 -4.74 5.84
CA GLU A 70 -6.40 -4.34 7.24
C GLU A 70 -5.46 -3.22 7.67
N ILE A 71 -4.18 -3.29 7.31
CA ILE A 71 -3.19 -2.25 7.60
C ILE A 71 -3.61 -0.95 6.90
N CYS A 72 -3.86 -0.99 5.60
CA CYS A 72 -4.24 0.19 4.83
C CYS A 72 -5.53 0.84 5.35
N GLN A 73 -6.53 0.05 5.77
CA GLN A 73 -7.76 0.54 6.39
C GLN A 73 -7.49 1.31 7.69
N LYS A 74 -6.61 0.78 8.57
CA LYS A 74 -6.20 1.46 9.82
C LYS A 74 -5.60 2.83 9.56
N TYR A 75 -4.85 2.98 8.47
CA TYR A 75 -4.22 4.25 8.08
C TYR A 75 -5.04 5.09 7.09
N GLN A 76 -6.29 4.70 6.77
CA GLN A 76 -7.14 5.40 5.79
C GLN A 76 -6.46 5.56 4.41
N ILE A 77 -5.70 4.54 3.99
CA ILE A 77 -5.05 4.47 2.68
C ILE A 77 -5.92 3.60 1.79
N PRO A 78 -6.39 4.10 0.64
CA PRO A 78 -7.14 3.26 -0.30
C PRO A 78 -6.18 2.23 -0.92
N VAL A 79 -6.61 0.97 -0.94
CA VAL A 79 -5.90 -0.09 -1.65
C VAL A 79 -6.44 -0.12 -3.07
N VAL A 80 -5.55 0.03 -4.04
CA VAL A 80 -5.84 -0.14 -5.46
C VAL A 80 -5.19 -1.45 -5.85
N GLU A 81 -5.95 -2.52 -5.75
CA GLU A 81 -5.60 -3.79 -6.34
C GLU A 81 -5.83 -3.69 -7.86
N ASP A 82 -5.00 -4.32 -8.67
CA ASP A 82 -5.22 -4.41 -10.12
C ASP A 82 -6.43 -5.33 -10.36
N ALA A 83 -7.63 -4.79 -10.14
CA ALA A 83 -8.90 -5.49 -10.14
C ALA A 83 -9.36 -5.93 -11.55
N ALA A 84 -8.43 -6.07 -12.50
CA ALA A 84 -8.69 -6.83 -13.72
C ALA A 84 -8.94 -8.32 -13.42
N GLU A 85 -8.41 -8.86 -12.31
CA GLU A 85 -8.54 -10.29 -11.97
C GLU A 85 -9.46 -10.60 -10.77
N ALA A 86 -9.97 -9.60 -10.04
CA ALA A 86 -10.79 -9.81 -8.84
C ALA A 86 -12.31 -9.66 -9.06
N LEU A 87 -12.79 -9.41 -10.30
CA LEU A 87 -14.22 -9.46 -10.65
C LEU A 87 -14.75 -10.92 -10.75
N GLY A 88 -14.22 -11.83 -9.93
CA GLY A 88 -14.39 -13.26 -10.05
C GLY A 88 -14.23 -14.00 -8.73
N SER A 89 -14.88 -13.53 -7.68
CA SER A 89 -15.25 -14.40 -6.56
C SER A 89 -16.64 -14.00 -6.08
N CYS A 90 -17.62 -14.50 -6.82
CA CYS A 90 -19.00 -14.65 -6.40
C CYS A 90 -19.27 -16.15 -6.15
#